data_AF-A0A183NYX2-F1
#
_entry.id   AF-A0A183NYX2-F1
#
_cell.length_a   1.000
_cell.length_b   1.000
_cell.length_c   1.000
_cell.angle_alpha   90.00
_cell.angle_beta   90.00
_cell.angle_gamma   90.00
#
_symmetry.space_group_name_H-M   'P 1'
#
loop_
_entity.id
_entity.type
_entity.pdbx_description
1 polymer ?
#
loop_
_entity_poly.entity_id
_entity_poly.type
_entity_poly.pdbx_seq_one_letter_code
_entity_poly.pdbx_strand_id
1 'polypeptide(L)'
;MFTTKFPRGLSLCELLYQPIRWKVSKGTPAKMTFEIRMKLAETDDPWFRTRLVDSTEEAKHIMKKSAEFSKDDVITVPLEDDLTPVNGVPKEHQSERRVRIFIPAKPATQSGTHGTRLWRIEFDNRERWENPLMGWASSGDPLSTTVVEFETSEAAEEFCKRQGWPCYVESPNILKMNIKSYGSNFSWNKRTRVGSK
;
A
#
# COMPACT_ATOMS: atom_id res chain seq x y z
N MET A 1 -50.41 -11.47 32.79
CA MET A 1 -51.39 -11.28 31.70
C MET A 1 -51.72 -9.79 31.61
N PHE A 2 -51.26 -9.09 30.58
CA PHE A 2 -51.73 -7.72 30.29
C PHE A 2 -52.39 -7.75 28.91
N THR A 3 -53.71 -7.60 28.88
CA THR A 3 -54.52 -7.61 27.66
C THR A 3 -54.42 -6.24 26.98
N THR A 4 -53.83 -6.16 25.79
CA THR A 4 -53.92 -4.96 24.95
C THR A 4 -55.30 -4.92 24.29
N LYS A 5 -56.17 -3.98 24.70
CA LYS A 5 -57.44 -3.74 24.03
C LYS A 5 -57.18 -3.13 22.65
N PHE A 6 -57.56 -3.85 21.59
CA PHE A 6 -57.70 -3.29 20.25
C PHE A 6 -58.79 -2.20 20.28
N PRO A 7 -58.61 -1.03 19.64
CA PRO A 7 -59.68 -0.05 19.51
C PRO A 7 -60.83 -0.69 18.69
N ARG A 8 -62.01 -0.83 19.29
CA ARG A 8 -63.20 -1.37 18.62
C ARG A 8 -63.85 -0.23 17.82
N GLY A 9 -64.00 -0.42 16.50
CA GLY A 9 -64.82 0.45 15.65
C GLY A 9 -64.15 1.11 14.44
N LEU A 10 -62.92 0.74 14.07
CA LEU A 10 -62.24 1.28 12.87
C LEU A 10 -62.60 0.49 11.61
N SER A 11 -62.77 1.19 10.49
CA SER A 11 -63.01 0.57 9.19
C SER A 11 -61.80 -0.23 8.69
N LEU A 12 -62.01 -1.24 7.84
CA LEU A 12 -60.92 -2.05 7.25
C LEU A 12 -59.84 -1.19 6.57
N CYS A 13 -60.22 -0.02 6.06
CA CYS A 13 -59.32 0.93 5.39
C CYS A 13 -58.41 1.68 6.39
N GLU A 14 -58.90 2.02 7.59
CA GLU A 14 -58.12 2.72 8.62
C GLU A 14 -57.14 1.81 9.36
N LEU A 15 -57.41 0.50 9.42
CA LEU A 15 -56.48 -0.49 9.99
C LEU A 15 -55.20 -0.68 9.15
N LEU A 16 -55.27 -0.38 7.84
CA LEU A 16 -54.12 -0.44 6.96
C LEU A 16 -53.15 0.74 7.17
N TYR A 17 -53.66 1.89 7.66
CA TYR A 17 -52.92 3.14 7.86
C TYR A 17 -52.46 3.42 9.31
N GLN A 18 -52.53 2.42 10.20
CA GLN A 18 -52.05 2.55 11.58
C GLN A 18 -50.50 2.42 11.66
N PRO A 19 -49.83 3.18 12.54
CA PRO A 19 -48.39 3.03 12.75
C PRO A 19 -48.06 1.61 13.22
N ILE A 20 -46.94 1.07 12.73
CA ILE A 20 -46.54 -0.35 12.87
C ILE A 20 -46.49 -0.81 14.33
N ARG A 21 -46.25 0.12 15.26
CA ARG A 21 -46.31 -0.09 16.72
C ARG A 21 -47.63 -0.70 17.22
N TRP A 22 -48.75 -0.52 16.51
CA TRP A 22 -50.04 -1.13 16.86
C TRP A 22 -50.21 -2.53 16.30
N LYS A 23 -49.44 -2.89 15.28
CA LYS A 23 -49.44 -4.23 14.65
C LYS A 23 -48.44 -5.17 15.32
N VAL A 24 -47.46 -4.65 16.04
CA VAL A 24 -46.42 -5.42 16.75
C VAL A 24 -46.65 -5.30 18.26
N SER A 25 -46.57 -6.42 19.00
CA SER A 25 -46.63 -6.42 20.47
C SER A 25 -45.58 -5.46 21.06
N LYS A 26 -45.81 -4.89 22.26
CA LYS A 26 -44.85 -4.00 22.94
C LYS A 26 -43.47 -4.64 23.26
N GLY A 27 -43.27 -5.92 22.96
CA GLY A 27 -41.98 -6.59 23.03
C GLY A 27 -41.22 -6.49 21.71
N THR A 28 -39.91 -6.34 21.78
CA THR A 28 -39.01 -6.42 20.62
C THR A 28 -39.32 -7.72 19.85
N PRO A 29 -39.58 -7.67 18.54
CA PRO A 29 -39.86 -8.89 17.79
C PRO A 29 -38.64 -9.82 17.87
N ALA A 30 -38.89 -11.13 17.97
CA ALA A 30 -37.84 -12.13 18.20
C ALA A 30 -36.74 -12.14 17.11
N LYS A 31 -37.02 -11.59 15.93
CA LYS A 31 -36.05 -11.32 14.87
C LYS A 31 -36.34 -9.95 14.27
N MET A 32 -35.35 -9.06 14.30
CA MET A 32 -35.45 -7.70 13.77
C MET A 32 -34.85 -7.65 12.37
N THR A 33 -35.65 -7.92 11.34
CA THR A 33 -35.21 -7.91 9.94
C THR A 33 -35.03 -6.48 9.40
N PHE A 34 -34.20 -6.32 8.37
CA PHE A 34 -33.86 -5.02 7.77
C PHE A 34 -35.08 -4.23 7.28
N GLU A 35 -36.05 -4.89 6.63
CA GLU A 35 -37.29 -4.27 6.17
C GLU A 35 -38.15 -3.75 7.33
N ILE A 36 -38.20 -4.48 8.44
CA ILE A 36 -38.92 -4.08 9.65
C ILE A 36 -38.22 -2.87 10.30
N ARG A 37 -36.89 -2.84 10.32
CA ARG A 37 -36.11 -1.68 10.82
C ARG A 37 -36.27 -0.44 9.95
N MET A 38 -36.23 -0.57 8.63
CA MET A 38 -36.39 0.55 7.70
C MET A 38 -37.78 1.19 7.85
N LYS A 39 -38.82 0.35 7.98
CA LYS A 39 -40.18 0.82 8.27
C LYS A 39 -40.37 1.38 9.69
N LEU A 40 -39.54 0.97 10.66
CA LEU A 40 -39.49 1.58 12.00
C LEU A 40 -38.70 2.90 12.03
N ALA A 41 -37.74 3.08 11.10
CA ALA A 41 -36.93 4.30 10.98
C ALA A 41 -37.68 5.44 10.27
N GLU A 42 -38.65 5.13 9.40
CA GLU A 42 -39.57 6.11 8.79
C GLU A 42 -40.56 6.72 9.80
N THR A 43 -40.78 6.07 10.94
CA THR A 43 -41.54 6.64 12.06
C THR A 43 -40.57 7.31 13.03
N ASP A 44 -40.60 8.64 13.11
CA ASP A 44 -39.79 9.47 14.03
C ASP A 44 -40.06 9.16 15.52
N ASP A 45 -39.58 8.01 16.02
CA ASP A 45 -39.63 7.64 17.43
C ASP A 45 -38.24 7.90 18.07
N PRO A 46 -38.07 8.98 18.87
CA PRO A 46 -36.77 9.41 19.41
C PRO A 46 -36.16 8.45 20.44
N TRP A 47 -36.91 7.43 20.87
CA TRP A 47 -36.50 6.48 21.91
C TRP A 47 -36.00 5.12 21.37
N PHE A 48 -36.05 4.90 20.05
CA PHE A 48 -35.69 3.62 19.42
C PHE A 48 -34.19 3.51 19.07
N ARG A 49 -33.45 4.63 19.15
CA ARG A 49 -32.08 4.77 18.64
C ARG A 49 -30.98 4.06 19.45
N THR A 50 -31.29 3.44 20.59
CA THR A 50 -30.26 3.03 21.56
C THR A 50 -30.19 1.53 21.83
N ARG A 51 -30.84 0.68 21.04
CA ARG A 51 -30.75 -0.76 21.26
C ARG A 51 -30.88 -1.56 19.98
N LEU A 52 -29.77 -1.70 19.24
CA LEU A 52 -29.46 -2.84 18.37
C LEU A 52 -28.10 -2.60 17.69
N VAL A 53 -27.06 -3.21 18.25
CA VAL A 53 -25.81 -3.46 17.55
C VAL A 53 -25.86 -4.94 17.16
N ASP A 54 -26.31 -5.22 15.95
CA ASP A 54 -26.10 -6.51 15.30
C ASP A 54 -25.56 -6.21 13.89
N SER A 55 -24.28 -5.86 13.85
CA SER A 55 -23.53 -5.46 12.67
C SER A 55 -23.38 -6.56 11.63
N THR A 56 -23.73 -7.81 11.94
CA THR A 56 -23.50 -8.95 11.04
C THR A 56 -24.51 -9.06 9.91
N GLU A 57 -25.79 -8.79 10.14
CA GLU A 57 -26.81 -8.84 9.07
C GLU A 57 -26.76 -7.58 8.20
N GLU A 58 -26.49 -6.43 8.82
CA GLU A 58 -26.25 -5.16 8.12
C GLU A 58 -24.97 -5.24 7.28
N ALA A 59 -23.87 -5.76 7.84
CA ALA A 59 -22.66 -6.02 7.05
C ALA A 59 -22.91 -7.03 5.94
N LYS A 60 -23.68 -8.12 6.18
CA LYS A 60 -24.04 -9.07 5.11
C LYS A 60 -24.89 -8.45 4.01
N HIS A 61 -25.75 -7.48 4.33
CA HIS A 61 -26.57 -6.78 3.35
C HIS A 61 -25.78 -5.73 2.56
N ILE A 62 -24.91 -4.97 3.23
CA ILE A 62 -23.97 -4.02 2.60
C ILE A 62 -22.94 -4.77 1.74
N MET A 63 -22.44 -5.91 2.22
CA MET A 63 -21.53 -6.80 1.50
C MET A 63 -22.24 -7.72 0.51
N LYS A 64 -23.57 -7.65 0.39
CA LYS A 64 -24.29 -8.37 -0.65
C LYS A 64 -23.87 -7.75 -1.98
N LYS A 65 -22.86 -8.36 -2.60
CA LYS A 65 -22.45 -8.07 -3.99
C LYS A 65 -23.72 -7.97 -4.84
N SER A 66 -23.80 -6.94 -5.68
CA SER A 66 -24.93 -6.74 -6.59
C SER A 66 -25.26 -8.07 -7.29
N ALA A 67 -26.54 -8.32 -7.57
CA ALA A 67 -26.96 -9.57 -8.23
C ALA A 67 -26.27 -9.77 -9.60
N GLU A 68 -25.68 -8.72 -10.14
CA GLU A 68 -24.94 -8.65 -11.40
C GLU A 68 -23.43 -8.83 -11.24
N PHE A 69 -22.89 -8.92 -10.02
CA PHE A 69 -21.45 -9.12 -9.79
C PHE A 69 -21.04 -10.51 -10.26
N SER A 70 -20.42 -10.59 -11.43
CA SER A 70 -19.72 -11.77 -11.89
C SER A 70 -18.31 -11.80 -11.30
N LYS A 71 -17.78 -12.98 -11.01
CA LYS A 71 -16.38 -13.15 -10.61
C LYS A 71 -15.40 -12.69 -11.71
N ASP A 72 -15.89 -12.63 -12.94
CA ASP A 72 -15.14 -12.28 -14.14
C ASP A 72 -15.24 -10.79 -14.51
N ASP A 73 -15.91 -9.98 -13.69
CA ASP A 73 -16.01 -8.53 -13.91
C ASP A 73 -14.65 -7.87 -13.67
N VAL A 74 -14.02 -7.38 -14.75
CA VAL A 74 -12.74 -6.67 -14.70
C VAL A 74 -12.99 -5.17 -14.83
N ILE A 75 -12.43 -4.39 -13.91
CA ILE A 75 -12.43 -2.93 -14.00
C ILE A 75 -11.21 -2.52 -14.82
N THR A 76 -11.41 -1.83 -15.94
CA THR A 76 -10.33 -1.23 -16.71
C THR A 76 -9.93 0.10 -16.06
N VAL A 77 -8.79 0.10 -15.37
CA VAL A 77 -8.18 1.31 -14.79
C VAL A 77 -7.23 1.91 -15.85
N PRO A 78 -7.13 3.25 -15.97
CA PRO A 78 -6.14 3.89 -16.85
C PRO A 78 -4.70 3.46 -16.51
N LEU A 79 -3.81 3.55 -17.51
CA LEU A 79 -2.43 3.01 -17.49
C LEU A 79 -1.46 3.70 -16.53
N GLU A 80 -1.76 4.92 -16.08
CA GLU A 80 -0.86 5.69 -15.22
C GLU A 80 -1.23 5.50 -13.74
N ASP A 81 -0.38 4.75 -13.03
CA ASP A 81 -0.55 4.42 -11.62
C ASP A 81 0.24 5.40 -10.72
N ASP A 82 -0.37 6.53 -10.36
CA ASP A 82 0.20 7.47 -9.40
C ASP A 82 -0.16 7.07 -7.95
N LEU A 83 0.82 6.56 -7.20
CA LEU A 83 0.66 6.16 -5.80
C LEU A 83 0.95 7.28 -4.79
N THR A 84 1.46 8.43 -5.25
CA THR A 84 1.80 9.60 -4.40
C THR A 84 0.73 9.99 -3.37
N PRO A 85 -0.60 10.00 -3.66
CA PRO A 85 -1.60 10.39 -2.67
C PRO A 85 -1.83 9.34 -1.58
N VAL A 86 -1.48 8.07 -1.82
CA VAL A 86 -1.78 6.95 -0.92
C VAL A 86 -0.62 6.66 0.04
N ASN A 87 0.62 6.94 -0.36
CA ASN A 87 1.82 6.49 0.36
C ASN A 87 2.09 7.20 1.70
N GLY A 88 1.36 8.28 2.02
CA GLY A 88 1.49 9.00 3.29
C GLY A 88 2.83 9.74 3.51
N VAL A 89 3.70 9.79 2.49
CA VAL A 89 4.98 10.49 2.56
C VAL A 89 4.75 12.00 2.41
N PRO A 90 5.30 12.86 3.30
CA PRO A 90 5.19 14.30 3.16
C PRO A 90 5.74 14.82 1.81
N LYS A 91 5.09 15.85 1.25
CA LYS A 91 5.47 16.44 -0.05
C LYS A 91 6.90 16.98 -0.06
N GLU A 92 7.39 17.47 1.08
CA GLU A 92 8.76 17.95 1.26
C GLU A 92 9.79 16.89 0.86
N HIS A 93 9.58 15.64 1.26
CA HIS A 93 10.51 14.58 0.89
C HIS A 93 10.36 14.20 -0.58
N GLN A 94 9.12 14.07 -1.08
CA GLN A 94 8.84 13.63 -2.47
C GLN A 94 9.50 14.51 -3.54
N SER A 95 9.38 15.84 -3.43
CA SER A 95 9.84 16.75 -4.49
C SER A 95 11.28 17.23 -4.34
N GLU A 96 11.77 17.40 -3.11
CA GLU A 96 13.09 17.96 -2.85
C GLU A 96 14.22 16.98 -3.16
N ARG A 97 13.96 15.68 -2.97
CA ARG A 97 14.99 14.64 -3.07
C ARG A 97 15.05 14.06 -4.45
N ARG A 98 16.28 13.83 -4.91
CA ARG A 98 16.55 13.02 -6.09
C ARG A 98 16.89 11.59 -5.70
N VAL A 99 16.44 10.66 -6.52
CA VAL A 99 16.73 9.24 -6.39
C VAL A 99 17.82 8.84 -7.38
N ARG A 100 18.85 8.15 -6.89
CA ARG A 100 19.89 7.55 -7.73
C ARG A 100 19.57 6.08 -7.98
N ILE A 101 19.44 5.71 -9.25
CA ILE A 101 19.32 4.33 -9.69
C ILE A 101 20.67 3.88 -10.26
N PHE A 102 21.31 2.90 -9.64
CA PHE A 102 22.66 2.48 -10.04
C PHE A 102 22.94 1.02 -9.65
N ILE A 103 23.95 0.42 -10.29
CA ILE A 103 24.53 -0.85 -9.81
C ILE A 103 25.70 -0.50 -8.89
N PRO A 104 25.73 -1.02 -7.64
CA PRO A 104 26.81 -0.71 -6.72
C PRO A 104 28.16 -1.20 -7.25
N ALA A 105 29.20 -0.39 -7.08
CA ALA A 105 30.54 -0.75 -7.48
C ALA A 105 31.09 -1.89 -6.61
N LYS A 106 31.88 -2.78 -7.21
CA LYS A 106 32.60 -3.82 -6.47
C LYS A 106 33.56 -3.15 -5.47
N PRO A 107 33.59 -3.55 -4.19
CA PRO A 107 34.60 -3.06 -3.25
C PRO A 107 36.01 -3.33 -3.80
N ALA A 108 36.91 -2.35 -3.67
CA ALA A 108 38.28 -2.47 -4.18
C ALA A 108 39.10 -3.53 -3.43
N THR A 109 38.81 -3.72 -2.14
CA THR A 109 39.53 -4.64 -1.25
C THR A 109 39.15 -6.11 -1.44
N GLN A 110 37.97 -6.41 -1.99
CA GLN A 110 37.49 -7.79 -2.18
C GLN A 110 37.35 -8.12 -3.66
N SER A 111 37.55 -9.39 -4.03
CA SER A 111 37.37 -9.90 -5.40
C SER A 111 35.95 -10.38 -5.70
N GLY A 112 35.10 -10.56 -4.68
CA GLY A 112 33.72 -11.04 -4.83
C GLY A 112 32.86 -10.11 -5.67
N THR A 113 32.09 -10.68 -6.61
CA THR A 113 31.25 -9.93 -7.58
C THR A 113 29.75 -10.03 -7.28
N HIS A 114 29.36 -10.78 -6.24
CA HIS A 114 27.94 -11.05 -5.94
C HIS A 114 27.11 -9.77 -5.71
N GLY A 115 27.68 -8.76 -5.07
CA GLY A 115 26.98 -7.50 -4.76
C GLY A 115 26.67 -6.61 -5.98
N THR A 116 27.23 -6.89 -7.16
CA THR A 116 27.11 -6.04 -8.36
C THR A 116 26.02 -6.49 -9.34
N ARG A 117 25.15 -7.42 -8.93
CA ARG A 117 24.14 -8.03 -9.81
C ARG A 117 22.83 -7.27 -9.86
N LEU A 118 22.46 -6.64 -8.75
CA LEU A 118 21.17 -5.99 -8.56
C LEU A 118 21.31 -4.47 -8.73
N TRP A 119 20.27 -3.87 -9.27
CA TRP A 119 20.09 -2.43 -9.30
C TRP A 119 19.65 -1.94 -7.94
N ARG A 120 20.15 -0.78 -7.51
CA ARG A 120 19.81 -0.18 -6.23
C ARG A 120 19.25 1.21 -6.44
N ILE A 121 18.22 1.48 -5.66
CA ILE A 121 17.68 2.80 -5.42
C ILE A 121 18.27 3.33 -4.11
N GLU A 122 18.91 4.49 -4.18
CA GLU A 122 19.37 5.26 -3.02
C GLU A 122 18.84 6.69 -3.10
N PHE A 123 18.52 7.25 -1.94
CA PHE A 123 18.16 8.65 -1.80
C PHE A 123 19.40 9.50 -1.50
N ASP A 124 19.32 10.79 -1.82
CA ASP A 124 20.35 11.75 -1.43
C ASP A 124 20.48 11.86 0.09
N ASN A 125 21.71 12.00 0.57
CA ASN A 125 22.01 12.08 2.00
C ASN A 125 21.85 13.52 2.49
N ARG A 126 21.04 13.72 3.54
CA ARG A 126 20.95 14.99 4.26
C ARG A 126 22.01 15.12 5.35
N GLU A 127 22.00 16.26 6.02
CA GLU A 127 22.89 16.56 7.14
C GLU A 127 22.80 15.52 8.26
N ARG A 128 23.97 15.17 8.79
CA ARG A 128 24.13 14.40 10.02
C ARG A 128 24.96 15.26 10.97
N TRP A 129 24.50 15.40 12.20
CA TRP A 129 25.15 16.21 13.23
C TRP A 129 25.60 15.35 14.40
N GLU A 130 26.52 15.88 15.20
CA GLU A 130 27.00 15.21 16.41
C GLU A 130 26.03 15.40 17.58
N ASN A 131 25.70 14.31 18.28
CA ASN A 131 24.92 14.37 19.51
C ASN A 131 25.77 14.97 20.65
N PRO A 132 25.36 16.09 21.27
CA PRO A 132 26.16 16.78 22.28
C PRO A 132 26.46 15.96 23.55
N LEU A 133 25.68 14.91 23.83
CA LEU A 133 25.90 14.07 25.02
C LEU A 133 26.88 12.92 24.75
N MET A 134 26.66 12.16 23.67
CA MET A 134 27.37 10.89 23.41
C MET A 134 28.32 10.93 22.21
N GLY A 135 28.28 11.99 21.38
CA GLY A 135 29.07 12.09 20.15
C GLY A 135 28.57 11.24 18.97
N TRP A 136 27.34 10.70 19.05
CA TRP A 136 26.76 9.89 17.96
C TRP A 136 26.31 10.74 16.78
N ALA A 137 26.40 10.20 15.56
CA ALA A 137 25.85 10.82 14.36
C ALA A 137 24.31 10.74 14.37
N SER A 138 23.67 11.85 14.72
CA SER A 138 22.22 12.02 14.70
C SER A 138 21.75 12.57 13.35
N SER A 139 20.54 12.22 12.94
CA SER A 139 19.93 12.73 11.71
C SER A 139 18.43 12.89 11.87
N GLY A 140 17.86 13.88 11.18
CA GLY A 140 16.41 14.09 11.08
C GLY A 140 15.80 13.45 9.83
N ASP A 141 16.58 12.64 9.12
CA ASP A 141 16.20 12.09 7.82
C ASP A 141 15.70 10.64 7.91
N PRO A 142 14.40 10.38 7.68
CA PRO A 142 13.84 9.03 7.71
C PRO A 142 14.25 8.15 6.52
N LEU A 143 14.60 8.73 5.36
CA LEU A 143 14.92 7.99 4.13
C LEU A 143 16.42 7.75 3.94
N SER A 144 17.23 8.23 4.88
CA SER A 144 18.70 8.17 4.79
C SER A 144 19.28 6.75 4.80
N THR A 145 18.52 5.75 5.27
CA THR A 145 18.96 4.34 5.36
C THR A 145 18.22 3.43 4.37
N THR A 146 17.24 3.96 3.63
CA THR A 146 16.41 3.12 2.75
C THR A 146 17.15 2.80 1.46
N VAL A 147 17.37 1.50 1.22
CA VAL A 147 17.93 0.95 -0.01
C VAL A 147 16.96 -0.09 -0.53
N VAL A 148 16.60 0.01 -1.80
CA VAL A 148 15.71 -0.96 -2.45
C VAL A 148 16.44 -1.58 -3.63
N GLU A 149 16.36 -2.91 -3.74
CA GLU A 149 17.06 -3.67 -4.77
C GLU A 149 16.07 -4.14 -5.85
N PHE A 150 16.51 -4.09 -7.11
CA PHE A 150 15.75 -4.48 -8.30
C PHE A 150 16.59 -5.34 -9.23
N GLU A 151 15.94 -6.14 -10.07
CA GLU A 151 16.61 -6.96 -11.08
C GLU A 151 16.94 -6.17 -12.36
N THR A 152 16.09 -5.22 -12.75
CA THR A 152 16.24 -4.41 -13.97
C THR A 152 16.20 -2.92 -13.67
N SER A 153 16.83 -2.11 -14.54
CA SER A 153 16.77 -0.65 -14.44
C SER A 153 15.36 -0.11 -14.71
N GLU A 154 14.64 -0.72 -15.67
CA GLU A 154 13.29 -0.33 -16.05
C GLU A 154 12.31 -0.49 -14.87
N ALA A 155 12.39 -1.60 -14.12
CA ALA A 155 11.56 -1.81 -12.94
C ALA A 155 11.85 -0.77 -11.84
N ALA A 156 13.10 -0.35 -11.68
CA ALA A 156 13.48 0.70 -10.74
C ALA A 156 12.95 2.07 -11.18
N GLU A 157 12.98 2.38 -12.48
CA GLU A 157 12.40 3.61 -13.03
C GLU A 157 10.88 3.64 -12.90
N GLU A 158 10.19 2.55 -13.22
CA GLU A 158 8.74 2.42 -13.05
C GLU A 158 8.33 2.58 -11.59
N PHE A 159 9.10 1.98 -10.66
CA PHE A 159 8.88 2.17 -9.24
C PHE A 159 8.99 3.65 -8.83
N CYS A 160 10.04 4.35 -9.30
CA CYS A 160 10.19 5.78 -9.01
C CYS A 160 9.06 6.63 -9.59
N LYS A 161 8.65 6.35 -10.83
CA LYS A 161 7.54 7.03 -11.52
C LYS A 161 6.23 6.87 -10.75
N ARG A 162 5.85 5.63 -10.42
CA ARG A 162 4.63 5.33 -9.63
C ARG A 162 4.62 6.01 -8.28
N GLN A 163 5.79 6.14 -7.67
CA GLN A 163 5.96 6.75 -6.35
C GLN A 163 6.14 8.28 -6.42
N GLY A 164 6.31 8.87 -7.61
CA GLY A 164 6.46 10.30 -7.85
C GLY A 164 7.82 10.89 -7.45
N TRP A 165 8.89 10.09 -7.43
CA TRP A 165 10.23 10.59 -7.10
C TRP A 165 11.03 10.97 -8.35
N PRO A 166 11.72 12.12 -8.37
CA PRO A 166 12.60 12.47 -9.47
C PRO A 166 13.86 11.60 -9.44
N CYS A 167 13.96 10.65 -10.36
CA CYS A 167 15.07 9.71 -10.45
C CYS A 167 15.99 9.99 -11.64
N TYR A 168 17.26 9.61 -11.52
CA TYR A 168 18.19 9.52 -12.64
C TYR A 168 18.91 8.16 -12.60
N VAL A 169 19.22 7.65 -13.80
CA VAL A 169 19.86 6.34 -13.97
C VAL A 169 21.34 6.53 -14.31
N GLU A 170 22.19 5.88 -13.53
CA GLU A 170 23.62 5.78 -13.81
C GLU A 170 23.92 4.54 -14.64
N SER A 171 24.70 4.71 -15.71
CA SER A 171 25.09 3.58 -16.57
C SER A 171 25.97 2.58 -15.80
N PRO A 172 25.70 1.27 -15.89
CA PRO A 172 26.43 0.27 -15.12
C PRO A 172 27.87 0.13 -15.63
N ASN A 173 28.83 0.08 -14.71
CA ASN A 173 30.24 -0.12 -15.05
C ASN A 173 30.56 -1.61 -15.19
N ILE A 174 30.49 -2.11 -16.43
CA ILE A 174 30.79 -3.51 -16.73
C ILE A 174 32.31 -3.69 -16.88
N LEU A 175 32.85 -4.66 -16.12
CA LEU A 175 34.26 -5.02 -16.23
C LEU A 175 34.56 -5.63 -17.59
N LYS A 176 35.53 -5.05 -18.29
CA LYS A 176 36.02 -5.57 -19.57
C LYS A 176 36.83 -6.86 -19.31
N MET A 177 36.46 -7.95 -19.99
CA MET A 177 37.21 -9.20 -19.94
C MET A 177 38.52 -9.05 -20.73
N ASN A 178 39.65 -9.22 -20.05
CA ASN A 178 40.98 -9.20 -20.67
C ASN A 178 41.46 -10.63 -20.94
N ILE A 179 41.96 -10.89 -22.14
CA ILE A 179 42.57 -12.17 -22.51
C ILE A 179 43.93 -12.28 -21.80
N LYS A 180 44.07 -13.26 -20.91
CA LYS A 180 45.31 -13.53 -20.18
C LYS A 180 45.89 -14.86 -20.65
N SER A 181 47.16 -14.86 -21.07
CA SER A 181 47.89 -16.08 -21.45
C SER A 181 49.16 -16.21 -20.62
N TYR A 182 49.29 -17.31 -19.88
CA TYR A 182 50.46 -17.56 -19.02
C TYR A 182 51.76 -17.63 -19.83
N GLY A 183 51.74 -18.16 -21.06
CA GLY A 183 52.91 -18.19 -21.94
C GLY A 183 53.42 -16.78 -22.30
N SER A 184 52.55 -15.77 -22.26
CA SER A 184 52.95 -14.38 -22.52
C SER A 184 53.90 -13.82 -21.46
N ASN A 185 53.87 -14.38 -20.25
CA ASN A 185 54.78 -14.02 -19.14
C ASN A 185 56.25 -14.39 -19.42
N PHE A 186 56.53 -15.25 -20.41
CA PHE A 186 57.88 -15.73 -20.77
C PHE A 186 58.22 -15.51 -22.25
N SER A 187 57.60 -14.52 -22.88
CA SER A 187 57.83 -14.20 -24.30
C SER A 187 59.30 -13.87 -24.60
N TRP A 188 59.86 -14.46 -25.66
CA TRP A 188 61.25 -14.23 -26.09
C TRP A 188 61.52 -12.78 -26.53
N ASN A 189 60.63 -12.19 -27.34
CA ASN A 189 60.82 -10.88 -27.98
C ASN A 189 59.73 -9.85 -27.62
N LYS A 190 58.95 -10.07 -26.55
CA LYS A 190 57.95 -9.09 -26.10
C LYS A 190 58.28 -8.61 -24.69
N ARG A 191 57.87 -7.37 -24.39
CA ARG A 191 58.05 -6.73 -23.07
C ARG A 191 57.11 -7.30 -21.98
N THR A 192 56.33 -8.32 -22.31
CA THR A 192 55.43 -9.00 -21.35
C THR A 192 56.17 -9.99 -20.45
N ARG A 193 57.48 -10.21 -20.67
CA ARG A 193 58.30 -11.08 -19.83
C ARG A 193 58.42 -10.52 -18.41
N VAL A 194 57.96 -11.28 -17.42
CA VAL A 194 58.09 -10.91 -15.99
C VAL A 194 59.48 -11.25 -15.46
N GLY A 195 59.98 -10.39 -14.56
CA GLY A 195 61.31 -10.55 -13.96
C GLY A 195 61.36 -11.59 -12.83
N SER A 196 60.25 -11.75 -12.10
CA SER A 196 60.09 -12.72 -11.02
C SER A 196 58.65 -13.26 -10.98
N LYS A 197 58.46 -14.41 -10.34
CA LYS A 197 57.15 -15.04 -10.12
C LYS A 197 57.08 -15.60 -8.71
#